data_AF-A0A537P038-F1
#
_entry.id   AF-A0A537P038-F1
#
_cell.length_a   1.000
_cell.length_b   1.000
_cell.length_c   1.000
_cell.angle_alpha   90.00
_cell.angle_beta   90.00
_cell.angle_gamma   90.00
#
_symmetry.space_group_name_H-M   'P 1'
#
loop_
_entity.id
_entity.type
_entity.pdbx_description
1 polymer ?
#
loop_
_entity_poly.entity_id
_entity_poly.type
_entity_poly.pdbx_seq_one_letter_code
_entity_poly.pdbx_strand_id
1 'polypeptide(L)'
;MTEKARGSTFGGLLPWLVVSPAVLWTLAFFAAPFIAMAVVSLTLHEGGGFSFANYQQFFSNPSYYQALVNSLEVTLIVTVISILLAYPFAWILAEQIPEKWQRLALILAVLPFWTSYVVRSYSWLLVLAEKGVVNNTLLQLGLIAEPIQLANTRFATVVG
;
A
#
# COMPACT_ATOMS: atom_id res chain seq x y z
N MET A 1 10.09 -57.53 18.41
CA MET A 1 9.04 -57.14 17.46
C MET A 1 9.00 -55.62 17.45
N THR A 2 9.88 -55.00 16.63
CA THR A 2 9.53 -54.38 15.34
C THR A 2 8.59 -53.20 15.59
N GLU A 3 9.05 -51.94 15.58
CA GLU A 3 9.15 -51.18 14.34
C GLU A 3 9.99 -49.91 14.55
N LYS A 4 11.25 -49.92 14.10
CA LYS A 4 12.07 -48.73 13.90
C LYS A 4 12.67 -48.85 12.52
N ALA A 5 12.10 -48.14 11.54
CA ALA A 5 12.74 -47.63 10.32
C ALA A 5 11.74 -47.53 9.16
N ARG A 6 11.26 -46.31 8.86
CA ARG A 6 11.22 -45.73 7.50
C ARG A 6 10.57 -44.36 7.52
N GLY A 7 11.35 -43.36 7.89
CA GLY A 7 11.13 -41.98 7.46
C GLY A 7 12.36 -41.56 6.67
N SER A 8 12.54 -42.16 5.48
CA SER A 8 13.62 -41.78 4.59
C SER A 8 13.47 -40.31 4.26
N THR A 9 14.31 -39.50 4.90
CA THR A 9 14.70 -38.16 4.47
C THR A 9 14.88 -38.16 2.97
N PHE A 10 13.89 -37.63 2.23
CA PHE A 10 14.07 -37.25 0.84
C PHE A 10 15.29 -36.33 0.81
N GLY A 11 16.39 -36.81 0.20
CA GLY A 11 17.69 -36.13 0.20
C GLY A 11 17.55 -34.68 -0.24
N GLY A 12 18.30 -33.79 0.40
CA GLY A 12 18.13 -32.33 0.38
C GLY A 12 18.26 -31.61 -0.97
N LEU A 13 18.24 -32.33 -2.10
CA LEU A 13 18.26 -31.81 -3.47
C LEU A 13 17.00 -32.16 -4.28
N LEU A 14 16.31 -33.26 -3.96
CA LEU A 14 15.12 -33.72 -4.70
C LEU A 14 13.93 -32.74 -4.59
N PRO A 15 13.62 -32.20 -3.39
CA PRO A 15 12.56 -31.19 -3.24
C PRO A 15 12.87 -29.89 -4.00
N TRP A 16 14.14 -29.46 -4.02
CA TRP A 16 14.56 -28.25 -4.74
C TRP A 16 14.49 -28.39 -6.26
N LEU A 17 14.76 -29.59 -6.80
CA LEU A 17 14.60 -29.89 -8.23
C LEU A 17 13.15 -29.88 -8.69
N VAL A 18 12.20 -30.24 -7.83
CA VAL A 18 10.75 -30.19 -8.15
C VAL A 18 10.20 -28.76 -8.05
N VAL A 19 10.73 -27.96 -7.13
CA VAL A 19 10.33 -26.56 -6.93
C VAL A 19 10.99 -25.62 -7.95
N SER A 20 12.16 -25.97 -8.48
CA SER A 20 12.94 -25.11 -9.38
C SER A 20 12.19 -24.66 -10.63
N PRO A 21 11.37 -25.47 -11.35
CA PRO A 21 10.68 -25.00 -12.55
C PRO A 21 9.60 -23.97 -12.21
N ALA A 22 8.88 -24.16 -11.10
CA ALA A 22 7.88 -23.22 -10.63
C ALA A 22 8.53 -21.90 -10.19
N VAL A 23 9.62 -21.97 -9.42
CA VAL A 23 10.36 -20.77 -8.98
C VAL A 23 10.98 -20.04 -10.16
N LEU A 24 11.64 -20.75 -11.08
CA LEU A 24 12.21 -20.16 -12.30
C LEU A 24 11.14 -19.47 -13.12
N TRP A 25 9.98 -20.11 -13.31
CA TRP A 25 8.87 -19.52 -14.03
C TRP A 25 8.35 -18.25 -13.36
N THR A 26 8.10 -18.29 -12.04
CA THR A 26 7.63 -17.10 -11.30
C THR A 26 8.65 -15.97 -11.32
N LEU A 27 9.94 -16.29 -11.18
CA LEU A 27 11.01 -15.31 -11.18
C LEU A 27 11.18 -14.71 -12.57
N ALA A 28 11.15 -15.51 -13.63
CA ALA A 28 11.24 -15.02 -15.00
C ALA A 28 10.05 -14.12 -15.35
N PHE A 29 8.83 -14.53 -15.02
CA PHE A 29 7.63 -13.75 -15.29
C PHE A 29 7.59 -12.44 -14.50
N PHE A 30 8.06 -12.45 -13.25
CA PHE A 30 8.16 -11.24 -12.44
C PHE A 30 9.31 -10.34 -12.90
N ALA A 31 10.50 -10.90 -13.17
CA ALA A 31 11.68 -10.13 -13.56
C ALA A 31 11.57 -9.53 -14.97
N ALA A 32 10.89 -10.20 -15.91
CA ALA A 32 10.74 -9.74 -17.28
C ALA A 32 10.21 -8.29 -17.40
N PRO A 33 9.10 -7.88 -16.77
CA PRO A 33 8.62 -6.50 -16.84
C PRO A 33 9.60 -5.50 -16.17
N PHE A 34 10.31 -5.88 -15.10
CA PHE A 34 11.32 -4.99 -14.49
C PHE A 34 12.54 -4.81 -15.40
N ILE A 35 13.01 -5.88 -16.04
CA ILE A 35 14.10 -5.81 -17.02
C ILE A 35 13.66 -4.95 -18.21
N ALA A 36 12.44 -5.18 -18.73
CA ALA A 36 11.88 -4.36 -19.79
C ALA A 36 11.82 -2.88 -19.39
N MET A 37 11.35 -2.58 -18.17
CA MET A 37 11.30 -1.20 -17.66
C MET A 37 12.70 -0.58 -17.51
N ALA A 38 13.70 -1.35 -17.07
CA ALA A 38 15.09 -0.91 -16.95
C ALA A 38 15.75 -0.67 -18.32
N VAL A 39 15.42 -1.48 -19.33
CA VAL A 39 15.85 -1.23 -20.72
C VAL A 39 15.18 0.04 -21.23
N VAL A 40 13.86 0.17 -21.06
CA VAL A 40 13.10 1.35 -21.50
C VAL A 40 13.59 2.62 -20.83
N SER A 41 13.94 2.59 -19.54
CA SER A 41 14.46 3.75 -18.82
C SER A 41 15.79 4.25 -19.38
N LEU A 42 16.58 3.39 -20.03
CA LEU A 42 17.84 3.74 -20.68
C LEU A 42 17.68 4.02 -22.18
N THR A 43 16.58 3.63 -22.83
CA THR A 43 16.37 3.91 -24.25
C THR A 43 15.71 5.26 -24.47
N LEU A 44 16.23 6.03 -25.43
CA LEU A 44 15.59 7.26 -25.90
C LEU A 44 14.30 6.95 -26.66
N HIS A 45 13.25 7.73 -26.40
CA HIS A 45 11.92 7.55 -27.02
C HIS A 45 11.94 7.76 -28.54
N GLU A 46 12.89 8.54 -29.06
CA GLU A 46 13.01 8.87 -30.49
C GLU A 46 13.89 7.89 -31.28
N GLY A 47 14.22 6.73 -30.72
CA GLY A 47 14.88 5.64 -31.44
C GLY A 47 16.36 5.94 -31.75
N GLY A 48 17.25 5.69 -30.78
CA GLY A 48 18.68 5.83 -31.04
C GLY A 48 19.57 5.68 -29.83
N GLY A 49 19.68 4.46 -29.29
CA GLY A 49 20.74 4.10 -28.34
C GLY A 49 20.40 4.22 -26.86
N PHE A 50 21.33 3.73 -26.04
CA PHE A 50 21.27 3.82 -24.57
C PHE A 50 21.78 5.19 -24.11
N SER A 51 21.00 5.89 -23.30
CA SER A 51 21.34 7.21 -22.76
C SER A 51 20.75 7.41 -21.36
N PHE A 52 21.48 8.15 -20.53
CA PHE A 52 21.00 8.59 -19.22
C PHE A 52 20.15 9.87 -19.28
N ALA A 53 19.82 10.36 -20.49
CA ALA A 53 19.01 11.56 -20.70
C ALA A 53 17.64 11.51 -20.01
N ASN A 54 16.99 10.33 -19.98
CA ASN A 54 15.71 10.14 -19.29
C ASN A 54 15.82 10.42 -17.77
N TYR A 55 16.93 10.03 -17.14
CA TYR A 55 17.19 10.32 -15.72
C TYR A 55 17.49 11.80 -15.50
N GLN A 56 18.26 12.43 -16.40
CA GLN A 56 18.49 13.87 -16.33
C GLN A 56 17.18 14.65 -16.46
N GLN A 57 16.30 14.24 -17.37
CA GLN A 57 14.96 14.80 -17.55
C GLN A 57 14.09 14.61 -16.30
N PHE A 58 14.21 13.47 -15.61
CA PHE A 58 13.50 13.21 -14.37
C PHE A 58 13.84 14.25 -13.28
N PHE A 59 15.13 14.55 -13.10
CA PHE A 59 15.58 15.51 -12.08
C PHE A 59 15.48 16.98 -12.52
N SER A 60 15.49 17.26 -13.82
CA SER A 60 15.38 18.63 -14.33
C SER A 60 13.93 19.10 -14.51
N ASN A 61 12.98 18.18 -14.72
CA ASN A 61 11.57 18.50 -14.84
C ASN A 61 10.94 18.69 -13.44
N PRO A 62 10.48 19.91 -13.09
CA PRO A 62 9.92 20.18 -11.77
C PRO A 62 8.71 19.29 -11.44
N SER A 63 7.90 18.90 -12.43
CA SER A 63 6.70 18.09 -12.20
C SER A 63 7.03 16.68 -11.70
N TYR A 64 8.09 16.05 -12.22
CA TYR A 64 8.49 14.71 -11.81
C TYR A 64 9.12 14.71 -10.41
N TYR A 65 9.99 15.68 -10.15
CA TYR A 65 10.58 15.86 -8.84
C TYR A 65 9.53 16.18 -7.77
N GLN A 66 8.59 17.09 -8.07
CA GLN A 66 7.49 17.41 -7.15
C GLN A 66 6.59 16.20 -6.89
N ALA A 67 6.27 15.39 -7.91
CA ALA A 67 5.51 14.17 -7.72
C ALA A 67 6.22 13.20 -6.75
N LEU A 68 7.53 13.01 -6.89
CA LEU A 68 8.33 12.19 -5.98
C LEU A 68 8.28 12.72 -4.54
N VAL A 69 8.54 14.02 -4.35
CA VAL A 69 8.51 14.65 -3.03
C VAL A 69 7.12 14.53 -2.40
N ASN A 70 6.05 14.75 -3.16
CA ASN A 70 4.68 14.62 -2.69
C ASN A 70 4.38 13.18 -2.22
N SER A 71 4.81 12.17 -2.97
CA SER A 71 4.61 10.77 -2.58
C SER A 71 5.37 10.41 -1.30
N LEU A 72 6.61 10.89 -1.15
CA LEU A 72 7.42 10.69 0.05
C LEU A 72 6.79 11.39 1.26
N GLU A 73 6.36 12.64 1.10
CA GLU A 73 5.71 13.42 2.15
C GLU A 73 4.42 12.75 2.63
N VAL A 74 3.52 12.37 1.72
CA VAL A 74 2.27 11.68 2.05
C VAL A 74 2.56 10.35 2.76
N THR A 75 3.50 9.55 2.25
CA THR A 75 3.86 8.26 2.84
C THR A 75 4.42 8.44 4.26
N LEU A 76 5.26 9.45 4.47
CA LEU A 76 5.83 9.76 5.78
C LEU A 76 4.74 10.17 6.78
N ILE A 77 3.86 11.09 6.38
CA ILE A 77 2.73 11.55 7.20
C ILE A 77 1.84 10.36 7.58
N VAL A 78 1.42 9.56 6.60
CA VAL A 78 0.55 8.40 6.83
C VAL A 78 1.23 7.37 7.72
N THR A 79 2.53 7.11 7.54
CA THR A 79 3.30 6.18 8.38
C THR A 79 3.35 6.65 9.83
N VAL A 80 3.68 7.92 10.07
CA VAL A 80 3.76 8.50 11.42
C VAL A 80 2.39 8.44 12.10
N ILE A 81 1.33 8.92 11.43
CA ILE A 81 -0.04 8.89 11.97
C ILE A 81 -0.47 7.44 12.25
N SER A 82 -0.17 6.51 11.33
CA SER A 82 -0.52 5.10 11.50
C SER A 82 0.19 4.49 12.71
N ILE A 83 1.47 4.76 12.93
CA ILE A 83 2.20 4.26 14.11
C ILE A 83 1.60 4.85 15.39
N LEU A 84 1.33 6.16 15.40
CA LEU A 84 0.78 6.86 16.55
C LEU A 84 -0.62 6.36 16.94
N LEU A 85 -1.42 5.89 15.98
CA LEU A 85 -2.76 5.34 16.24
C LEU A 85 -2.74 3.82 16.47
N ALA A 86 -1.97 3.07 15.68
CA ALA A 86 -1.93 1.62 15.74
C ALA A 86 -1.24 1.10 17.01
N TYR A 87 -0.20 1.77 17.49
CA TYR A 87 0.51 1.35 18.70
C TYR A 87 -0.38 1.39 19.96
N PRO A 88 -1.06 2.51 20.30
CA PRO A 88 -1.96 2.52 21.45
C PRO A 88 -3.16 1.59 21.24
N PHE A 89 -3.67 1.47 20.01
CA PHE A 89 -4.74 0.52 19.71
C PHE A 89 -4.33 -0.93 20.01
N ALA A 90 -3.14 -1.34 19.55
CA ALA A 90 -2.60 -2.68 19.80
C ALA A 90 -2.35 -2.91 21.30
N TRP A 91 -1.84 -1.91 22.01
CA TRP A 91 -1.63 -1.99 23.46
C TRP A 91 -2.94 -2.14 24.23
N ILE A 92 -3.97 -1.35 23.91
CA ILE A 92 -5.31 -1.47 24.53
C ILE A 92 -5.90 -2.86 24.25
N LEU A 93 -5.78 -3.35 23.01
CA LEU A 93 -6.29 -4.64 22.60
C LEU A 93 -5.61 -5.82 23.34
N ALA A 94 -4.30 -5.71 23.56
CA ALA A 94 -3.52 -6.74 24.25
C ALA A 94 -3.70 -6.71 25.77
N GLU A 95 -3.71 -5.52 26.38
CA GLU A 95 -3.61 -5.36 27.83
C GLU A 95 -4.95 -5.06 28.53
N GLN A 96 -5.84 -4.30 27.89
CA GLN A 96 -7.07 -3.82 28.55
C GLN A 96 -8.33 -4.62 28.19
N ILE A 97 -8.36 -5.26 27.02
CA ILE A 97 -9.56 -5.97 26.56
C ILE A 97 -9.63 -7.38 27.18
N PRO A 98 -10.74 -7.76 27.83
CA PRO A 98 -10.93 -9.11 28.37
C PRO A 98 -10.86 -10.19 27.28
N GLU A 99 -10.28 -11.36 27.59
CA GLU A 99 -10.06 -12.46 26.63
C GLU A 99 -11.30 -12.83 25.78
N LYS A 100 -12.49 -12.80 26.40
CA LYS A 100 -13.77 -13.07 25.71
C LYS A 100 -14.08 -12.12 24.55
N TRP A 101 -13.60 -10.88 24.59
CA TRP A 101 -13.85 -9.84 23.59
C TRP A 101 -12.67 -9.60 22.65
N GLN A 102 -11.46 -10.06 23.01
CA GLN A 102 -10.26 -9.88 22.19
C GLN A 102 -10.43 -10.44 20.78
N ARG A 103 -11.01 -11.64 20.64
CA ARG A 103 -11.27 -12.24 19.32
C ARG A 103 -12.22 -11.38 18.48
N LEU A 104 -13.28 -10.83 19.09
CA LEU A 104 -14.22 -9.98 18.36
C LEU A 104 -13.57 -8.65 17.95
N ALA A 105 -12.81 -8.03 18.85
CA ALA A 105 -12.11 -6.77 18.56
C ALA A 105 -11.06 -6.94 17.45
N LEU A 106 -10.31 -8.05 17.44
CA LEU A 106 -9.40 -8.41 16.35
C LEU A 106 -10.15 -8.60 15.02
N ILE A 107 -11.29 -9.29 15.03
CA ILE A 107 -12.12 -9.46 13.83
C ILE A 107 -12.55 -8.08 13.31
N LEU A 108 -13.12 -7.22 14.15
CA LEU A 108 -13.57 -5.88 13.77
C LEU A 108 -12.42 -5.03 13.20
N ALA A 109 -11.22 -5.15 13.75
CA ALA A 109 -10.03 -4.44 13.24
C ALA A 109 -9.57 -4.97 11.88
N VAL A 110 -9.71 -6.27 11.61
CA VAL A 110 -9.28 -6.90 10.35
C VAL A 110 -10.35 -6.78 9.26
N LEU A 111 -11.64 -6.69 9.60
CA LEU A 111 -12.74 -6.52 8.65
C LEU A 111 -12.49 -5.45 7.56
N PRO A 112 -12.06 -4.21 7.88
CA PRO A 112 -11.84 -3.19 6.85
C PRO A 112 -10.71 -3.54 5.87
N PHE A 113 -9.81 -4.47 6.17
CA PHE A 113 -8.78 -4.90 5.22
C PHE A 113 -9.36 -5.67 4.02
N TRP A 114 -10.55 -6.26 4.19
CA TRP A 114 -11.22 -7.04 3.15
C TRP A 114 -12.06 -6.17 2.21
N THR A 115 -12.20 -4.87 2.51
CA THR A 115 -12.87 -3.92 1.60
C THR A 115 -11.96 -3.54 0.45
N SER A 116 -12.48 -3.53 -0.78
CA SER A 116 -11.72 -3.05 -1.95
C SER A 116 -11.21 -1.62 -1.74
N TYR A 117 -9.92 -1.40 -2.02
CA TYR A 117 -9.28 -0.09 -1.96
C TYR A 117 -10.05 0.97 -2.76
N VAL A 118 -10.58 0.57 -3.92
CA VAL A 118 -11.35 1.44 -4.81
C VAL A 118 -12.65 1.90 -4.13
N VAL A 119 -13.37 0.99 -3.47
CA VAL A 119 -14.61 1.32 -2.76
C VAL A 119 -14.33 2.32 -1.65
N ARG A 120 -13.31 2.06 -0.81
CA ARG A 120 -12.92 2.97 0.28
C ARG A 120 -12.56 4.36 -0.24
N SER A 121 -11.76 4.43 -1.31
CA SER A 121 -11.33 5.70 -1.92
C SER A 121 -12.54 6.53 -2.41
N TYR A 122 -13.50 5.90 -3.10
CA TYR A 122 -14.70 6.60 -3.56
C TYR A 122 -15.65 6.97 -2.42
N SER A 123 -15.78 6.12 -1.39
CA SER A 123 -16.57 6.45 -0.21
C SER A 123 -16.05 7.70 0.48
N TRP A 124 -14.73 7.81 0.70
CA TRP A 124 -14.13 9.02 1.26
C TRP A 124 -14.30 10.25 0.37
N LEU A 125 -14.18 10.09 -0.95
CA LEU A 125 -14.44 11.19 -1.89
C LEU A 125 -15.86 11.74 -1.74
N LEU A 126 -16.87 10.86 -1.63
CA LEU A 126 -18.27 11.28 -1.42
C LEU A 126 -18.49 11.94 -0.04
N VAL A 127 -17.81 11.43 1.00
CA VAL A 127 -17.88 12.00 2.36
C VAL A 127 -17.27 13.40 2.43
N LEU A 128 -16.16 13.62 1.71
CA LEU A 128 -15.40 14.88 1.65
C LEU A 128 -15.85 15.82 0.52
N ALA A 129 -16.83 15.42 -0.28
CA ALA A 129 -17.39 16.27 -1.32
C ALA A 129 -17.98 17.56 -0.74
N GLU A 130 -18.16 18.59 -1.57
CA GLU A 130 -18.76 19.86 -1.15
C GLU A 130 -20.16 19.68 -0.52
N LYS A 131 -20.95 18.72 -1.05
CA LYS A 131 -22.26 18.33 -0.48
C LYS A 131 -22.18 17.08 0.40
N GLY A 132 -20.98 16.66 0.76
CA GLY A 132 -20.69 15.47 1.56
C GLY A 132 -21.05 15.66 3.03
N VAL A 133 -20.98 14.57 3.79
CA VAL A 133 -21.37 14.53 5.20
C VAL A 133 -20.53 15.52 6.02
N VAL A 134 -19.23 15.66 5.75
CA VAL A 134 -18.33 16.53 6.52
C VAL A 134 -18.68 18.01 6.37
N ASN A 135 -18.89 18.49 5.14
CA ASN A 135 -19.26 19.89 4.92
C ASN A 135 -20.64 20.20 5.52
N ASN A 136 -21.61 19.29 5.35
CA ASN A 136 -22.96 19.47 5.90
C ASN A 136 -22.95 19.53 7.43
N THR A 137 -22.18 18.69 8.11
CA THR A 137 -22.08 18.72 9.58
C THR A 137 -21.36 19.99 10.07
N LEU A 138 -20.29 20.43 9.41
CA LEU A 138 -19.58 21.67 9.76
C LEU A 138 -20.46 22.92 9.59
N LEU A 139 -21.28 22.97 8.53
CA LEU A 139 -22.26 24.04 8.32
C LEU A 139 -23.37 24.03 9.39
N GLN A 140 -23.91 22.86 9.73
CA GLN A 140 -24.95 22.73 10.75
C GLN A 140 -24.46 23.13 12.15
N LEU A 141 -23.18 22.86 12.45
CA LEU A 141 -22.54 23.30 13.70
C LEU A 141 -22.16 24.78 13.70
N GLY A 142 -22.33 25.49 12.57
CA GLY A 142 -21.98 26.91 12.44
C GLY A 142 -20.47 27.18 12.45
N LEU A 143 -19.63 26.16 12.20
CA LEU A 143 -18.16 26.30 12.21
C LEU A 143 -17.63 26.91 10.91
N ILE A 144 -18.39 26.79 9.81
CA ILE A 144 -18.07 27.36 8.49
C ILE A 144 -19.32 28.03 7.91
N ALA A 145 -19.13 29.04 7.06
CA ALA A 145 -20.24 29.74 6.39
C ALA A 145 -20.58 29.16 5.01
N GLU A 146 -19.58 28.58 4.33
CA GLU A 146 -19.71 27.99 3.00
C GLU A 146 -18.95 26.64 2.94
N PRO A 147 -19.35 25.70 2.06
CA PRO A 147 -18.65 24.43 1.89
C PRO A 147 -17.19 24.65 1.47
N ILE A 148 -16.28 23.89 2.08
CA ILE A 148 -14.86 23.89 1.72
C ILE A 148 -14.53 22.74 0.77
N GLN A 149 -13.66 23.00 -0.21
CA GLN A 149 -13.17 21.99 -1.14
C GLN A 149 -12.17 21.07 -0.44
N LEU A 150 -12.68 19.98 0.15
CA LEU A 150 -11.86 18.94 0.77
C LEU A 150 -11.55 17.80 -0.21
N ALA A 151 -12.52 17.44 -1.06
CA ALA A 151 -12.32 16.43 -2.10
C ALA A 151 -11.23 16.87 -3.11
N ASN A 152 -10.49 15.89 -3.64
CA ASN A 152 -9.37 16.11 -4.58
C ASN A 152 -8.21 16.97 -4.03
N THR A 153 -8.13 17.16 -2.72
CA THR A 153 -6.98 17.83 -2.07
C THR A 153 -6.01 16.83 -1.46
N ARG A 154 -4.83 17.31 -1.05
CA ARG A 154 -3.85 16.51 -0.28
C ARG A 154 -4.45 15.91 0.97
N PHE A 155 -5.36 16.63 1.64
CA PHE A 155 -6.03 16.14 2.83
C PHE A 155 -6.85 14.88 2.52
N ALA A 156 -7.62 14.89 1.43
CA ALA A 156 -8.36 13.71 1.00
C ALA A 156 -7.45 12.51 0.69
N THR A 157 -6.27 12.74 0.11
CA THR A 157 -5.28 11.68 -0.15
C THR A 157 -4.71 11.07 1.13
N VAL A 158 -4.52 11.87 2.19
CA VAL A 158 -4.02 11.37 3.48
C VAL A 158 -5.10 10.62 4.27
N VAL A 159 -6.38 11.00 4.11
CA VAL A 159 -7.51 10.39 4.82
C VAL A 159 -7.99 9.08 4.17
N GLY A 160 -7.90 8.97 2.83
CA GLY A 160 -8.46 7.86 2.04
C GLY A 160 -7.70 6.55 2.17
#